data_AF-A0A6A4GI17-F1
#
_entry.id   AF-A0A6A4GI17-F1
#
_cell.length_a   1.000
_cell.length_b   1.000
_cell.length_c   1.000
_cell.angle_alpha   90.00
_cell.angle_beta   90.00
_cell.angle_gamma   90.00
#
_symmetry.space_group_name_H-M   'P 1'
#
loop_
_entity.id
_entity.type
_entity.pdbx_description
1 polymer ?
#
loop_
_entity_poly.entity_id
_entity_poly.type
_entity_poly.pdbx_seq_one_letter_code
_entity_poly.pdbx_strand_id
1 'polypeptide(L)'
;FTVGIRTSGRSESEQRVLKVFTGPKKSLFQVFNGLNERTAGQSAQSLARILFASILALLRDHACPYALQTCYHEMQESLFYTTTTLQRPNGMRNWNMFNDFTNDKAYVSTKWIIRLVINQGLQIRHIFRVKRLAGVATHYVIVLQDGRVICDCCMGLNLGIPCRHYFQLYTKVEGLTFSIGII
;
A
#
# COMPACT_ATOMS: atom_id res chain seq x y z
N PHE A 1 -2.18 43.70 -48.78
CA PHE A 1 -2.17 43.90 -47.32
C PHE A 1 -3.36 43.18 -46.72
N THR A 2 -3.14 42.04 -46.06
CA THR A 2 -4.11 41.46 -45.13
C THR A 2 -3.35 40.65 -44.11
N VAL A 3 -3.30 41.22 -42.91
CA VAL A 3 -2.65 40.70 -41.70
C VAL A 3 -3.56 39.63 -41.10
N GLY A 4 -3.08 38.39 -41.08
CA GLY A 4 -3.75 37.24 -40.47
C GLY A 4 -2.87 36.62 -39.40
N ILE A 5 -2.50 37.39 -38.36
CA ILE A 5 -1.80 36.85 -37.20
C ILE A 5 -2.85 36.20 -36.29
N ARG A 6 -2.97 34.87 -36.35
CA ARG A 6 -3.54 34.08 -35.27
C ARG A 6 -2.46 33.83 -34.23
N THR A 7 -2.45 34.59 -33.15
CA THR A 7 -1.69 34.26 -31.94
C THR A 7 -2.42 33.15 -31.18
N SER A 8 -2.29 31.89 -31.61
CA SER A 8 -2.47 30.77 -30.67
C SER A 8 -1.15 30.60 -29.91
N GLY A 9 -1.00 31.38 -28.85
CA GLY A 9 0.20 31.43 -28.02
C GLY A 9 0.52 30.09 -27.36
N ARG A 10 1.46 29.37 -27.97
CA ARG A 10 2.42 28.53 -27.25
C ARG A 10 3.78 28.81 -27.86
N SER A 11 4.75 29.14 -27.00
CA SER A 11 6.09 29.50 -27.45
C SER A 11 6.73 28.32 -28.17
N GLU A 12 7.21 28.53 -29.40
CA GLU A 12 7.95 27.48 -30.14
C GLU A 12 9.20 27.02 -29.36
N SER A 13 9.75 27.89 -28.52
CA SER A 13 10.87 27.58 -27.63
C SER A 13 10.50 26.49 -26.61
N GLU A 14 9.33 26.54 -25.97
CA GLU A 14 8.85 25.47 -25.09
C GLU A 14 8.71 24.15 -25.85
N GLN A 15 8.14 24.21 -27.06
CA GLN A 15 7.92 23.03 -27.89
C GLN A 15 9.23 22.40 -28.39
N ARG A 16 10.28 23.20 -28.60
CA ARG A 16 11.61 22.73 -29.01
C ARG A 16 12.37 22.09 -27.85
N VAL A 17 12.34 22.70 -26.66
CA VAL A 17 12.96 22.13 -25.45
C VAL A 17 12.28 20.81 -25.05
N LEU A 18 10.95 20.74 -25.07
CA LEU A 18 10.19 19.52 -24.76
C LEU A 18 10.48 18.33 -25.68
N LYS A 19 10.59 18.60 -26.99
CA LYS A 19 10.86 17.55 -28.00
C LYS A 19 12.22 16.89 -27.79
N VAL A 20 13.21 17.65 -27.32
CA VAL A 20 14.56 17.15 -27.01
C VAL A 20 14.54 16.20 -25.81
N PHE A 21 13.73 16.48 -24.78
CA PHE A 21 13.72 15.68 -23.55
C PHE A 21 12.72 14.51 -23.54
N THR A 22 11.62 14.57 -24.30
CA THR A 22 10.45 13.68 -24.05
C THR A 22 9.82 13.04 -25.28
N GLY A 23 10.38 13.29 -26.47
CA GLY A 23 9.88 12.77 -27.74
C GLY A 23 8.66 13.54 -28.28
N PRO A 24 8.20 13.24 -29.50
CA PRO A 24 7.33 14.13 -30.28
C PRO A 24 5.85 14.18 -29.87
N LYS A 25 5.43 13.54 -28.76
CA LYS A 25 3.99 13.35 -28.46
C LYS A 25 3.55 13.64 -27.01
N LYS A 26 4.38 14.25 -26.16
CA LYS A 26 4.01 14.58 -24.77
C LYS A 26 3.86 16.09 -24.56
N SER A 27 2.76 16.50 -23.93
CA SER A 27 2.56 17.91 -23.52
C SER A 27 3.41 18.24 -22.29
N LEU A 28 3.74 19.52 -22.06
CA LEU A 28 4.43 19.99 -20.84
C LEU A 28 3.80 19.44 -19.56
N PHE A 29 2.47 19.42 -19.52
CA PHE A 29 1.71 18.91 -18.39
C PHE A 29 1.91 17.39 -18.20
N GLN A 30 1.91 16.61 -19.28
CA GLN A 30 2.20 15.17 -19.21
C GLN A 30 3.65 14.89 -18.80
N VAL A 31 4.58 15.75 -19.21
CA VAL A 31 5.99 15.67 -18.80
C VAL A 31 6.15 16.01 -17.33
N PHE A 32 5.54 17.10 -16.87
CA PHE A 32 5.53 17.52 -15.47
C PHE A 32 4.91 16.46 -14.56
N ASN A 33 3.76 15.91 -14.93
CA ASN A 33 3.13 14.82 -14.18
C ASN A 33 4.04 13.58 -14.15
N GLY A 34 4.62 13.18 -15.28
CA GLY A 34 5.54 12.04 -15.33
C GLY A 34 6.82 12.25 -14.52
N LEU A 35 7.33 13.48 -14.44
CA LEU A 35 8.48 13.83 -13.60
C LEU A 35 8.12 13.87 -12.11
N ASN A 36 6.93 14.37 -11.76
CA ASN A 36 6.42 14.32 -10.39
C ASN A 36 6.17 12.87 -9.94
N GLU A 37 5.58 12.04 -10.79
CA GLU A 37 5.39 10.61 -10.53
C GLU A 37 6.73 9.89 -10.34
N ARG A 38 7.74 10.19 -11.18
CA ARG A 38 9.09 9.65 -11.02
C ARG A 38 9.78 10.12 -9.74
N THR A 39 9.69 11.40 -9.42
CA THR A 39 10.27 11.98 -8.20
C THR A 39 9.63 11.37 -6.95
N ALA A 40 8.30 11.22 -6.95
CA ALA A 40 7.55 10.55 -5.89
C ALA A 40 7.88 9.05 -5.79
N GLY A 41 8.07 8.37 -6.92
CA GLY A 41 8.51 6.98 -6.95
C GLY A 41 9.92 6.79 -6.41
N GLN A 42 10.85 7.70 -6.74
CA GLN A 42 12.22 7.69 -6.26
C GLN A 42 12.31 7.96 -4.74
N SER A 43 11.48 8.86 -4.21
CA SER A 43 11.43 9.12 -2.77
C SER A 43 10.82 7.95 -1.98
N ALA A 44 9.76 7.33 -2.49
CA ALA A 44 9.20 6.11 -1.89
C ALA A 44 10.21 4.95 -1.90
N GLN A 45 10.98 4.82 -2.99
CA GLN A 45 12.00 3.79 -3.13
C GLN A 45 13.12 3.91 -2.10
N SER A 46 13.63 5.12 -1.87
CA SER A 46 14.68 5.37 -0.87
C SER A 46 14.18 5.17 0.56
N LEU A 47 12.97 5.64 0.86
CA LEU A 47 12.35 5.48 2.18
C LEU A 47 12.05 4.02 2.52
N ALA A 48 11.49 3.24 1.59
CA ALA A 48 11.21 1.83 1.81
C ALA A 48 12.50 1.03 2.12
N ARG A 49 13.62 1.36 1.46
CA ARG A 49 14.92 0.71 1.73
C ARG A 49 15.43 0.98 3.14
N ILE A 50 15.19 2.17 3.67
CA ILE A 50 15.62 2.56 5.01
C ILE A 50 14.71 1.91 6.06
N LEU A 51 13.40 2.04 5.92
CA LEU A 51 12.42 1.56 6.90
C LEU A 51 12.38 0.04 7.02
N PHE A 52 12.61 -0.68 5.92
CA PHE A 52 12.53 -2.15 5.87
C PHE A 52 13.88 -2.82 5.69
N ALA A 53 14.99 -2.14 6.03
CA ALA A 53 16.34 -2.66 5.81
C ALA A 53 16.55 -4.07 6.42
N SER A 54 16.06 -4.29 7.65
CA SER A 54 16.14 -5.59 8.33
C SER A 54 15.32 -6.68 7.64
N ILE A 55 14.10 -6.37 7.22
CA ILE A 55 13.25 -7.29 6.46
C ILE A 55 13.89 -7.62 5.11
N LEU A 56 14.45 -6.62 4.43
CA LEU A 56 15.11 -6.81 3.14
C LEU A 56 16.35 -7.69 3.22
N ALA A 57 17.09 -7.65 4.33
CA ALA A 57 18.18 -8.58 4.57
C ALA A 57 17.66 -10.03 4.64
N LEU A 58 16.65 -10.29 5.50
CA LEU A 58 16.03 -11.61 5.64
C LEU A 58 15.45 -12.13 4.32
N LEU A 59 14.78 -11.26 3.56
CA LEU A 59 14.23 -11.62 2.25
C LEU A 59 15.30 -11.98 1.23
N ARG A 60 16.45 -11.30 1.23
CA ARG A 60 17.55 -11.61 0.30
C ARG A 60 18.20 -12.94 0.62
N ASP A 61 18.25 -13.31 1.90
CA ASP A 61 18.89 -14.54 2.35
C ASP A 61 17.98 -15.76 2.16
N HIS A 62 16.65 -15.57 2.22
CA HIS A 62 15.69 -16.69 2.31
C HIS A 62 14.60 -16.73 1.25
N ALA A 63 14.31 -15.63 0.56
CA ALA A 63 13.20 -15.57 -0.41
C ALA A 63 13.69 -15.70 -1.85
N CYS A 64 12.85 -16.31 -2.70
CA CYS A 64 13.11 -16.33 -4.13
C CYS A 64 12.97 -14.92 -4.74
N PRO A 65 13.60 -14.64 -5.90
CA PRO A 65 13.56 -13.32 -6.53
C PRO A 65 12.14 -12.77 -6.72
N TYR A 66 11.18 -13.64 -7.05
CA TYR A 66 9.77 -13.27 -7.18
C TYR A 66 9.19 -12.75 -5.85
N ALA A 67 9.32 -13.52 -4.78
CA ALA A 67 8.81 -13.12 -3.46
C ALA A 67 9.51 -11.86 -2.93
N LEU A 68 10.82 -11.73 -3.14
CA LEU A 68 11.59 -10.53 -2.82
C LEU A 68 11.05 -9.30 -3.56
N GLN A 69 10.86 -9.40 -4.88
CA GLN A 69 10.36 -8.29 -5.70
C GLN A 69 8.93 -7.89 -5.32
N THR A 70 8.04 -8.87 -5.13
CA THR A 70 6.66 -8.61 -4.69
C THR A 70 6.62 -7.97 -3.31
N CYS A 71 7.38 -8.48 -2.34
CA CYS A 71 7.47 -7.86 -1.01
C CYS A 71 7.98 -6.43 -1.10
N TYR A 72 9.01 -6.18 -1.92
CA TYR A 72 9.55 -4.84 -2.09
C TYR A 72 8.52 -3.87 -2.69
N HIS A 73 7.75 -4.32 -3.68
CA HIS A 73 6.65 -3.54 -4.23
C HIS A 73 5.59 -3.23 -3.17
N GLU A 74 5.16 -4.23 -2.40
CA GLU A 74 4.17 -4.04 -1.32
C GLU A 74 4.69 -3.11 -0.21
N MET A 75 6.00 -3.13 0.10
CA MET A 75 6.64 -2.18 1.01
C MET A 75 6.56 -0.76 0.48
N GLN A 76 6.84 -0.53 -0.80
CA GLN A 76 6.73 0.81 -1.41
C GLN A 76 5.29 1.32 -1.35
N GLU A 77 4.34 0.46 -1.69
CA GLU A 77 2.91 0.80 -1.69
C GLU A 77 2.38 1.08 -0.27
N SER A 78 2.97 0.46 0.74
CA SER A 78 2.58 0.65 2.14
C SER A 78 2.71 2.11 2.61
N LEU A 79 3.68 2.86 2.06
CA LEU A 79 3.95 4.25 2.42
C LEU A 79 2.79 5.21 2.10
N PHE A 80 1.85 4.78 1.25
CA PHE A 80 0.66 5.53 0.90
C PHE A 80 -0.54 5.20 1.80
N TYR A 81 -0.33 4.54 2.93
CA TYR A 81 -1.37 4.21 3.89
C TYR A 81 -1.09 4.83 5.26
N THR A 82 -2.15 4.96 6.06
CA THR A 82 -2.10 5.37 7.46
C THR A 82 -2.81 4.34 8.32
N THR A 83 -2.34 4.20 9.56
CA THR A 83 -2.86 3.20 10.49
C THR A 83 -3.49 3.89 11.69
N THR A 84 -4.71 3.49 12.02
CA THR A 84 -5.37 3.89 13.27
C THR A 84 -5.64 2.64 14.09
N THR A 85 -5.10 2.60 15.31
CA THR A 85 -5.44 1.56 16.30
C THR A 85 -6.90 1.70 16.71
N LEU A 86 -7.64 0.60 16.62
CA LEU A 86 -8.98 0.54 17.21
C LEU A 86 -8.84 -0.12 18.60
N GLN A 87 -8.89 0.67 19.68
CA GLN A 87 -9.18 0.14 21.03
C GLN A 87 -10.70 0.23 21.26
N ARG A 88 -11.45 -0.69 21.87
CA ARG A 88 -11.51 -2.15 22.14
C ARG A 88 -13.03 -2.41 22.44
N PRO A 89 -13.57 -3.59 22.90
CA PRO A 89 -13.49 -3.89 24.34
C PRO A 89 -13.73 -5.35 24.82
N ASN A 90 -13.31 -5.63 26.06
CA ASN A 90 -13.93 -6.69 26.87
C ASN A 90 -15.36 -6.26 27.20
N GLY A 91 -16.36 -7.10 26.86
CA GLY A 91 -17.77 -6.89 27.20
C GLY A 91 -18.71 -6.42 26.06
N MET A 92 -18.26 -6.31 24.80
CA MET A 92 -19.15 -5.97 23.68
C MET A 92 -19.89 -7.18 23.11
N ARG A 93 -21.21 -7.03 22.87
CA ARG A 93 -22.11 -8.13 22.48
C ARG A 93 -22.44 -8.24 20.98
N ASN A 94 -22.25 -7.22 20.14
CA ASN A 94 -22.65 -7.28 18.71
C ASN A 94 -21.68 -6.60 17.72
N TRP A 95 -21.53 -7.22 16.54
CA TRP A 95 -20.65 -6.83 15.42
C TRP A 95 -21.42 -6.17 14.26
N ASN A 96 -21.86 -4.92 14.44
CA ASN A 96 -22.36 -4.12 13.32
C ASN A 96 -21.27 -3.14 12.89
N MET A 97 -20.43 -3.57 11.94
CA MET A 97 -19.55 -2.66 11.19
C MET A 97 -19.94 -2.75 9.71
N PHE A 98 -20.44 -1.62 9.19
CA PHE A 98 -20.79 -1.41 7.78
C PHE A 98 -19.55 -0.97 6.97
N ASN A 99 -19.44 -1.46 5.74
CA ASN A 99 -18.72 -0.81 4.65
C ASN A 99 -19.38 -1.18 3.31
N ASP A 100 -19.36 -0.27 2.33
CA ASP A 100 -20.36 -0.15 1.26
C ASP A 100 -19.77 -0.50 -0.13
N PHE A 101 -18.64 -1.20 -0.17
CA PHE A 101 -18.15 -1.94 -1.35
C PHE A 101 -17.96 -1.16 -2.68
N THR A 102 -17.27 -0.01 -2.69
CA THR A 102 -17.01 0.76 -3.94
C THR A 102 -15.55 0.83 -4.43
N ASN A 103 -14.78 -0.25 -4.17
CA ASN A 103 -13.68 -0.76 -5.01
C ASN A 103 -12.21 -0.43 -4.73
N ASP A 104 -11.60 -1.30 -3.91
CA ASP A 104 -10.30 -2.00 -4.10
C ASP A 104 -10.55 -3.50 -3.76
N LYS A 105 -11.08 -4.26 -4.73
CA LYS A 105 -12.31 -5.09 -4.62
C LYS A 105 -12.32 -6.50 -3.98
N ALA A 106 -11.23 -7.06 -3.47
CA ALA A 106 -11.25 -8.43 -2.90
C ALA A 106 -10.72 -8.46 -1.46
N TYR A 107 -11.64 -8.48 -0.50
CA TYR A 107 -11.33 -8.72 0.90
C TYR A 107 -12.44 -9.57 1.51
N VAL A 108 -12.06 -10.45 2.43
CA VAL A 108 -13.04 -11.24 3.16
C VAL A 108 -13.60 -10.38 4.30
N SER A 109 -14.89 -10.52 4.59
CA SER A 109 -15.52 -9.77 5.68
C SER A 109 -14.71 -9.90 6.96
N THR A 110 -14.31 -8.77 7.55
CA THR A 110 -13.58 -8.76 8.84
C THR A 110 -14.37 -9.50 9.92
N LYS A 111 -15.71 -9.42 9.90
CA LYS A 111 -16.60 -10.18 10.80
C LYS A 111 -16.45 -11.69 10.63
N TRP A 112 -16.33 -12.17 9.39
CA TRP A 112 -16.10 -13.58 9.11
C TRP A 112 -14.72 -14.02 9.61
N ILE A 113 -13.67 -13.23 9.37
CA ILE A 113 -12.31 -13.54 9.83
C ILE A 113 -12.28 -13.62 11.36
N ILE A 114 -12.89 -12.64 12.05
CA ILE A 114 -12.95 -12.65 13.52
C ILE A 114 -13.71 -13.89 14.03
N ARG A 115 -14.83 -14.24 13.40
CA ARG A 115 -15.57 -15.45 13.77
C ARG A 115 -14.74 -16.72 13.56
N LEU A 116 -13.99 -16.80 12.45
CA LEU A 116 -13.10 -17.92 12.17
C LEU A 116 -11.98 -18.03 13.22
N VAL A 117 -11.31 -16.91 13.53
CA VAL A 117 -10.26 -16.82 14.55
C VAL A 117 -10.79 -17.30 15.91
N ILE A 118 -11.97 -16.83 16.33
CA ILE A 118 -12.61 -17.25 17.58
C ILE A 118 -12.95 -18.74 17.56
N ASN A 119 -13.52 -19.24 16.47
CA ASN A 119 -13.88 -20.66 16.33
C ASN A 119 -12.65 -21.58 16.34
N GLN A 120 -11.49 -21.09 15.89
CA GLN A 120 -10.21 -21.80 15.94
C GLN A 120 -9.51 -21.69 17.32
N GLY A 121 -10.15 -21.04 18.31
CA GLY A 121 -9.58 -20.86 19.65
C GLY A 121 -8.46 -19.82 19.71
N LEU A 122 -8.25 -19.04 18.65
CA LEU A 122 -7.19 -18.04 18.56
C LEU A 122 -7.62 -16.73 19.26
N GLN A 123 -6.67 -16.10 19.95
CA GLN A 123 -6.92 -14.88 20.72
C GLN A 123 -6.43 -13.65 19.97
N ILE A 124 -7.33 -12.67 19.78
CA ILE A 124 -7.01 -11.39 19.14
C ILE A 124 -6.35 -10.47 20.17
N ARG A 125 -5.16 -9.96 19.83
CA ARG A 125 -4.44 -8.97 20.63
C ARG A 125 -4.89 -7.55 20.27
N HIS A 126 -4.85 -7.21 18.98
CA HIS A 126 -5.19 -5.89 18.46
C HIS A 126 -5.86 -5.97 17.09
N ILE A 127 -6.70 -4.98 16.78
CA ILE A 127 -7.27 -4.77 15.45
C ILE A 127 -6.88 -3.36 15.01
N PHE A 128 -6.31 -3.26 13.82
CA PHE A 128 -5.89 -2.00 13.22
C PHE A 128 -6.68 -1.75 11.95
N ARG A 129 -7.05 -0.49 11.75
CA ARG A 129 -7.61 -0.02 10.49
C ARG A 129 -6.49 0.67 9.70
N VAL A 130 -6.26 0.20 8.49
CA VAL A 130 -5.26 0.72 7.55
C VAL A 130 -6.00 1.37 6.39
N LYS A 131 -5.83 2.68 6.23
CA LYS A 131 -6.54 3.48 5.22
C LYS A 131 -5.56 4.09 4.24
N ARG A 132 -5.86 4.06 2.94
CA ARG A 132 -5.04 4.73 1.93
C ARG A 132 -5.12 6.26 2.12
N LEU A 133 -3.99 6.96 2.03
CA LEU A 133 -3.92 8.42 2.18
C LEU A 133 -4.73 9.14 1.10
N ALA A 134 -4.63 8.67 -0.14
CA ALA A 134 -5.40 9.13 -1.28
C ALA A 134 -6.38 8.03 -1.71
N GLY A 135 -7.65 8.16 -1.33
CA GLY A 135 -8.74 7.26 -1.74
C GLY A 135 -9.66 6.80 -0.60
N VAL A 136 -10.55 5.86 -0.94
CA VAL A 136 -11.55 5.27 -0.02
C VAL A 136 -11.15 3.90 0.51
N ALA A 137 -10.09 3.29 -0.03
CA ALA A 137 -9.64 1.95 0.34
C ALA A 137 -9.27 1.88 1.84
N THR A 138 -9.96 0.99 2.56
CA THR A 138 -9.80 0.76 3.99
C THR A 138 -9.77 -0.74 4.24
N HIS A 139 -8.72 -1.19 4.93
CA HIS A 139 -8.46 -2.58 5.25
C HIS A 139 -8.27 -2.75 6.75
N TYR A 140 -8.57 -3.93 7.25
CA TYR A 140 -8.38 -4.30 8.65
C TYR A 140 -7.28 -5.34 8.78
N VAL A 141 -6.40 -5.10 9.75
CA VAL A 141 -5.28 -5.98 10.09
C VAL A 141 -5.45 -6.41 11.54
N ILE A 142 -5.56 -7.71 11.75
CA ILE A 142 -5.75 -8.36 13.04
C ILE A 142 -4.41 -8.94 13.48
N VAL A 143 -3.96 -8.56 14.66
CA VAL A 143 -2.77 -9.13 15.30
C VAL A 143 -3.22 -10.07 16.40
N LEU A 144 -2.80 -11.32 16.32
CA LEU A 144 -3.10 -12.36 17.30
C LEU A 144 -2.12 -12.29 18.49
N GLN A 145 -2.47 -12.92 19.61
CA GLN A 145 -1.61 -12.95 20.81
C GLN A 145 -0.25 -13.61 20.58
N ASP A 146 -0.20 -14.59 19.68
CA ASP A 146 1.02 -15.31 19.30
C ASP A 146 1.90 -14.56 18.27
N GLY A 147 1.52 -13.33 17.90
CA GLY A 147 2.28 -12.51 16.95
C GLY A 147 1.91 -12.72 15.48
N ARG A 148 1.05 -13.70 15.15
CA ARG A 148 0.55 -13.87 13.77
C ARG A 148 -0.34 -12.71 13.37
N VAL A 149 -0.29 -12.37 12.08
CA VAL A 149 -1.03 -11.23 11.53
C VAL A 149 -1.91 -11.67 10.37
N ILE A 150 -3.19 -11.30 10.43
CA ILE A 150 -4.19 -11.60 9.40
C ILE A 150 -4.71 -10.28 8.86
N CYS A 151 -4.64 -10.08 7.55
CA CYS A 151 -5.25 -8.94 6.88
C CYS A 151 -6.46 -9.40 6.07
N ASP A 152 -7.52 -8.59 6.07
CA ASP A 152 -8.74 -8.87 5.31
C ASP A 152 -8.56 -8.91 3.79
N CYS A 153 -7.49 -8.32 3.25
CA CYS A 153 -7.12 -8.47 1.84
C CYS A 153 -6.67 -9.90 1.47
N CYS A 154 -6.45 -10.78 2.46
CA CYS A 154 -6.10 -12.19 2.31
C CYS A 154 -4.85 -12.51 1.47
N MET A 155 -4.05 -11.51 1.06
CA MET A 155 -2.85 -11.73 0.25
C MET A 155 -1.84 -12.66 0.94
N GLY A 156 -1.66 -12.50 2.26
CA GLY A 156 -0.79 -13.40 3.04
C GLY A 156 -1.27 -14.84 3.05
N LEU A 157 -2.59 -15.06 3.11
CA LEU A 157 -3.18 -16.40 3.10
C LEU A 157 -3.15 -17.01 1.69
N ASN A 158 -3.37 -16.21 0.65
CA ASN A 158 -3.49 -16.69 -0.72
C ASN A 158 -2.13 -16.89 -1.41
N LEU A 159 -1.16 -16.01 -1.14
CA LEU A 159 0.13 -15.98 -1.82
C LEU A 159 1.31 -16.32 -0.91
N GLY A 160 1.10 -16.48 0.39
CA GLY A 160 2.18 -16.65 1.37
C GLY A 160 3.08 -15.42 1.53
N ILE A 161 2.65 -14.26 1.01
CA ILE A 161 3.44 -13.01 0.96
C ILE A 161 2.72 -11.90 1.74
N PRO A 162 3.41 -11.17 2.62
CA PRO A 162 2.81 -10.06 3.35
C PRO A 162 2.31 -8.95 2.41
N CYS A 163 1.13 -8.42 2.69
CA CYS A 163 0.56 -7.30 1.94
C CYS A 163 1.12 -5.95 2.39
N ARG A 164 0.92 -4.92 1.57
CA ARG A 164 1.17 -3.51 1.90
C ARG A 164 0.55 -3.08 3.23
N HIS A 165 -0.62 -3.61 3.61
CA HIS A 165 -1.27 -3.27 4.87
C HIS A 165 -0.50 -3.81 6.09
N TYR A 166 0.11 -5.00 5.96
CA TYR A 166 1.01 -5.53 6.96
C TYR A 166 2.28 -4.67 7.07
N PHE A 167 2.91 -4.32 5.94
CA PHE A 167 4.13 -3.51 5.96
C PHE A 167 3.88 -2.13 6.54
N GLN A 168 2.73 -1.52 6.24
CA GLN A 168 2.33 -0.26 6.85
C GLN A 168 2.21 -0.41 8.37
N LEU A 169 1.59 -1.50 8.84
CA LEU A 169 1.49 -1.77 10.27
C LEU A 169 2.87 -1.98 10.92
N TYR A 170 3.76 -2.69 10.25
CA TYR A 170 5.14 -2.96 10.71
C TYR A 170 5.92 -1.66 10.97
N THR A 171 5.69 -0.60 10.19
CA THR A 171 6.35 0.71 10.43
C THR A 171 5.77 1.50 11.60
N LYS A 172 4.61 1.11 12.13
CA LYS A 172 3.86 1.89 13.13
C LYS A 172 3.70 1.19 14.47
N VAL A 173 3.85 -0.13 14.51
CA VAL A 173 3.64 -0.92 15.72
C VAL A 173 4.94 -1.63 16.10
N GLU A 174 5.47 -1.26 17.25
CA GLU A 174 6.65 -1.92 17.83
C GLU A 174 6.31 -3.35 18.28
N GLY A 175 7.28 -4.25 18.13
CA GLY A 175 7.15 -5.64 18.55
C GLY A 175 6.37 -6.55 17.60
N LEU A 176 6.08 -6.11 16.38
CA LEU A 176 5.58 -7.00 15.32
C LEU A 176 6.69 -7.90 14.77
N THR A 177 6.39 -9.18 14.67
CA THR A 177 7.29 -10.17 14.09
C THR A 177 7.10 -10.29 12.59
N PHE A 178 8.20 -10.32 11.85
CA PHE A 178 8.20 -10.63 10.42
C PHE A 178 8.24 -12.14 10.20
N SER A 179 7.31 -12.63 9.38
CA SER A 179 7.30 -14.03 8.94
C SER A 179 6.79 -14.13 7.50
N ILE A 180 7.43 -14.99 6.72
CA ILE A 180 6.97 -15.42 5.40
C ILE A 180 6.77 -16.92 5.48
N GLY A 181 5.53 -17.32 5.39
CA GLY A 181 5.10 -18.70 5.55
C GLY A 181 3.59 -18.75 5.58
N ILE A 182 3.01 -19.79 4.99
CA ILE A 182 1.59 -20.06 5.05
C ILE A 182 1.24 -20.25 6.54
N ILE A 183 0.33 -19.43 7.06
CA ILE A 183 -0.28 -19.60 8.40
C ILE A 183 -1.22 -20.81 8.37
#